data_AF-A0A4Q9G6L1-F1
#
_entry.id   AF-A0A4Q9G6L1-F1
#
_cell.length_a   1.000
_cell.length_b   1.000
_cell.length_c   1.000
_cell.angle_alpha   90.00
_cell.angle_beta   90.00
_cell.angle_gamma   90.00
#
_symmetry.space_group_name_H-M   'P 1'
#
loop_
_entity.id
_entity.type
_entity.pdbx_description
1 polymer ?
#
loop_
_entity_poly.entity_id
_entity_poly.type
_entity_poly.pdbx_seq_one_letter_code
_entity_poly.pdbx_strand_id
1 'polypeptide(L)'
;MFGDDAPTVEDLLSQIQDFVAILRGVEEAVADGQGGEIEWRVTDVTKNSPLTFEVTPFPKRHAMNVDNRAQEVVAATAIGINTLTRGRGRPLYFSDALIGKVEKVVDRVENGLAETIIDVSAYDGAPPISVTRSSAPSALTHLSQFRSPEPISYRELGSIEGFITKVELDGYHRPIVWLRHRLDGQAVKCVSKERGLDRIGHFEVAEVLKGLRVQVFGLISYKDLEKIASVEVDDVHVFAEDSELPDISDIIDPQLTGGIEAVKFLRQLREDG
;
A
#
# COMPACT_ATOMS: atom_id res chain seq x y z
N MET A 1 -10.15 42.26 -1.42
CA MET A 1 -9.21 41.17 -1.12
C MET A 1 -9.55 40.09 -2.13
N PHE A 2 -8.85 40.07 -3.27
CA PHE A 2 -9.23 39.26 -4.44
C PHE A 2 -7.97 38.59 -4.95
N GLY A 3 -7.90 37.27 -4.86
CA GLY A 3 -6.76 36.48 -5.36
C GLY A 3 -6.72 35.01 -4.94
N ASP A 4 -7.17 34.67 -3.72
CA ASP A 4 -6.90 33.34 -3.11
C ASP A 4 -8.07 32.33 -3.14
N ASP A 5 -9.22 32.68 -3.73
CA ASP A 5 -10.46 31.89 -3.60
C ASP A 5 -10.72 30.91 -4.75
N ALA A 6 -9.73 30.68 -5.62
CA ALA A 6 -9.86 29.75 -6.75
C ALA A 6 -8.92 28.54 -6.57
N PRO A 7 -9.43 27.30 -6.69
CA PRO A 7 -8.59 26.10 -6.61
C PRO A 7 -7.53 26.11 -7.71
N THR A 8 -6.36 25.53 -7.44
CA THR A 8 -5.39 25.29 -8.50
C THR A 8 -5.92 24.20 -9.45
N VAL A 9 -5.38 24.16 -10.67
CA VAL A 9 -5.66 23.06 -11.61
C VAL A 9 -5.26 21.71 -10.99
N GLU A 10 -4.17 21.69 -10.23
CA GLU A 10 -3.71 20.50 -9.52
C GLU A 10 -4.70 20.04 -8.45
N ASP A 11 -5.29 20.95 -7.68
CA ASP A 11 -6.30 20.64 -6.67
C ASP A 11 -7.54 20.02 -7.30
N LEU A 12 -8.01 20.61 -8.41
CA LEU A 12 -9.17 20.10 -9.13
C LEU A 12 -8.92 18.69 -9.70
N LEU A 13 -7.80 18.48 -10.39
CA LEU A 13 -7.47 17.16 -10.93
C LEU A 13 -7.27 16.14 -9.82
N SER A 14 -6.64 16.53 -8.71
CA SER A 14 -6.45 15.67 -7.55
C SER A 14 -7.78 15.34 -6.86
N GLN A 15 -8.75 16.26 -6.85
CA GLN A 15 -10.11 16.02 -6.34
C GLN A 15 -10.80 14.88 -7.11
N ILE A 16 -10.74 14.93 -8.44
CA ILE A 16 -11.32 13.90 -9.31
C ILE A 16 -10.57 12.58 -9.12
N GLN A 17 -9.23 12.63 -9.09
CA GLN A 17 -8.41 11.44 -8.88
C GLN A 17 -8.69 10.75 -7.55
N ASP A 18 -8.80 11.51 -6.46
CA ASP A 18 -9.12 10.96 -5.14
C ASP A 18 -10.53 10.40 -5.09
N PHE A 19 -11.52 11.08 -5.69
CA PHE A 19 -12.89 10.56 -5.75
C PHE A 19 -12.97 9.24 -6.55
N VAL A 20 -12.36 9.18 -7.73
CA VAL A 20 -12.30 7.94 -8.53
C VAL A 20 -11.54 6.83 -7.79
N ALA A 21 -10.49 7.17 -7.05
CA ALA A 21 -9.77 6.20 -6.22
C ALA A 21 -10.63 5.69 -5.05
N ILE A 22 -11.53 6.51 -4.49
CA ILE A 22 -12.52 6.04 -3.51
C ILE A 22 -13.46 5.03 -4.15
N LEU A 23 -14.05 5.34 -5.31
CA LEU A 23 -14.93 4.42 -6.03
C LEU A 23 -14.25 3.06 -6.30
N ARG A 24 -12.99 3.08 -6.74
CA ARG A 24 -12.20 1.86 -7.00
C ARG A 24 -11.94 1.06 -5.73
N GLY A 25 -11.51 1.71 -4.65
CA GLY A 25 -11.24 0.96 -3.41
C GLY A 25 -12.52 0.41 -2.77
N VAL A 26 -13.65 1.11 -2.90
CA VAL A 26 -14.96 0.55 -2.51
C VAL A 26 -15.32 -0.63 -3.39
N GLU A 27 -15.14 -0.54 -4.71
CA GLU A 27 -15.35 -1.68 -5.62
C GLU A 27 -14.52 -2.91 -5.24
N GLU A 28 -13.24 -2.74 -4.91
CA GLU A 28 -12.38 -3.82 -4.43
C GLU A 28 -12.89 -4.43 -3.13
N ALA A 29 -13.29 -3.61 -2.16
CA ALA A 29 -13.79 -4.06 -0.87
C ALA A 29 -15.13 -4.81 -0.99
N VAL A 30 -16.06 -4.33 -1.82
CA VAL A 30 -17.36 -4.99 -2.06
C VAL A 30 -17.18 -6.32 -2.83
N ALA A 31 -16.01 -6.58 -3.42
CA ALA A 31 -15.70 -7.83 -4.15
C ALA A 31 -14.77 -8.74 -3.33
N ASP A 32 -14.62 -8.51 -2.03
CA ASP A 32 -13.69 -9.24 -1.17
C ASP A 32 -12.25 -9.29 -1.76
N GLY A 33 -11.81 -8.18 -2.34
CA GLY A 33 -10.48 -8.03 -2.95
C GLY A 33 -10.36 -8.55 -4.39
N GLN A 34 -11.42 -9.10 -4.99
CA GLN A 34 -11.45 -9.51 -6.41
C GLN A 34 -12.03 -8.44 -7.35
N GLY A 35 -12.04 -7.17 -6.92
CA GLY A 35 -12.64 -6.08 -7.70
C GLY A 35 -11.81 -5.64 -8.91
N GLY A 36 -12.23 -4.52 -9.49
CA GLY A 36 -11.55 -3.90 -10.62
C GLY A 36 -12.07 -4.37 -11.97
N GLU A 37 -13.35 -4.71 -12.07
CA GLU A 37 -14.04 -4.96 -13.34
C GLU A 37 -14.62 -3.67 -13.92
N ILE A 38 -14.75 -2.61 -13.11
CA ILE A 38 -15.20 -1.29 -13.53
C ILE A 38 -13.99 -0.38 -13.84
N GLU A 39 -14.08 0.28 -14.99
CA GLU A 39 -13.24 1.41 -15.37
C GLU A 39 -14.08 2.69 -15.35
N TRP A 40 -13.85 3.52 -14.34
CA TRP A 40 -14.47 4.84 -14.22
C TRP A 40 -13.80 5.82 -15.19
N ARG A 41 -14.58 6.38 -16.12
CA ARG A 41 -14.10 7.31 -17.15
C ARG A 41 -14.85 8.63 -17.06
N VAL A 42 -14.14 9.73 -17.28
CA VAL A 42 -14.78 11.03 -17.47
C VAL A 42 -15.42 11.05 -18.86
N THR A 43 -16.74 11.19 -18.94
CA THR A 43 -17.50 11.17 -20.20
C THR A 43 -17.92 12.55 -20.67
N ASP A 44 -18.13 13.47 -19.73
CA ASP A 44 -18.47 14.85 -20.06
C ASP A 44 -17.80 15.83 -19.09
N VAL A 45 -17.50 17.03 -19.59
CA VAL A 45 -16.91 18.13 -18.82
C VAL A 45 -17.55 19.45 -19.26
N THR A 46 -18.35 20.03 -18.37
CA THR A 46 -18.96 21.34 -18.60
C THR A 46 -18.17 22.42 -17.85
N LYS A 47 -17.57 23.35 -18.61
CA LYS A 47 -16.66 24.40 -18.10
C LYS A 47 -17.37 25.65 -17.53
N ASN A 48 -18.70 25.65 -17.48
CA ASN A 48 -19.43 26.74 -16.84
C ASN A 48 -19.16 26.75 -15.34
N SER A 49 -19.46 27.84 -14.64
CA SER A 49 -19.49 27.83 -13.17
C SER A 49 -20.89 27.40 -12.74
N PRO A 50 -21.09 26.26 -12.07
CA PRO A 50 -20.06 25.35 -11.52
C PRO A 50 -19.45 24.40 -12.55
N LEU A 51 -18.13 24.17 -12.44
CA LEU A 51 -17.40 23.23 -13.28
C LEU A 51 -17.87 21.82 -12.96
N THR A 52 -18.40 21.11 -13.95
CA THR A 52 -19.04 19.81 -13.76
C THR A 52 -18.29 18.75 -14.54
N PHE A 53 -18.03 17.61 -13.90
CA PHE A 53 -17.47 16.41 -14.51
C PHE A 53 -18.48 15.28 -14.37
N GLU A 54 -18.75 14.60 -15.48
CA GLU A 54 -19.53 13.37 -15.47
C GLU A 54 -18.57 12.18 -15.49
N VAL A 55 -18.72 11.27 -14.52
CA VAL A 55 -17.91 10.05 -14.40
C VAL A 55 -18.82 8.84 -14.56
N THR A 56 -18.56 8.04 -15.59
CA THR A 56 -19.40 6.91 -15.99
C THR A 56 -18.64 5.60 -15.85
N PRO A 57 -19.28 4.52 -15.34
CA PRO A 57 -18.67 3.20 -15.25
C PRO A 57 -18.63 2.52 -16.63
N PHE A 58 -17.51 1.90 -16.97
CA PHE A 58 -17.37 1.03 -18.14
C PHE A 58 -16.84 -0.35 -17.70
N PRO A 59 -17.23 -1.44 -18.36
CA PRO A 59 -16.61 -2.74 -18.10
C PRO A 59 -15.19 -2.78 -18.67
N LYS A 60 -14.23 -3.30 -17.91
CA LYS A 60 -12.85 -3.53 -18.42
C LYS A 60 -12.81 -4.62 -19.49
N ARG A 61 -13.71 -5.59 -19.41
CA ARG A 61 -13.82 -6.70 -20.37
C ARG A 61 -15.10 -6.54 -21.21
N HIS A 62 -14.96 -6.67 -22.52
CA HIS A 62 -16.12 -6.64 -23.41
C HIS A 62 -17.14 -7.74 -23.05
N ALA A 63 -18.44 -7.40 -23.15
CA ALA A 63 -19.61 -8.25 -22.84
C ALA A 63 -19.93 -8.48 -21.34
N MET A 64 -19.27 -7.79 -20.42
CA MET A 64 -19.68 -7.76 -19.01
C MET A 64 -20.69 -6.63 -18.76
N ASN A 65 -21.82 -6.92 -18.11
CA ASN A 65 -22.69 -5.88 -17.56
C ASN A 65 -22.17 -5.48 -16.17
N VAL A 66 -21.90 -4.19 -15.97
CA VAL A 66 -21.39 -3.63 -14.71
C VAL A 66 -22.42 -2.75 -14.00
N ASP A 67 -23.65 -2.63 -14.50
CA ASP A 67 -24.63 -1.64 -14.03
C ASP A 67 -25.01 -1.88 -12.57
N ASN A 68 -25.41 -3.12 -12.23
CA ASN A 68 -25.75 -3.50 -10.86
C ASN A 68 -24.55 -3.30 -9.91
N ARG A 69 -23.35 -3.59 -10.40
CA ARG A 69 -22.12 -3.46 -9.63
C ARG A 69 -21.78 -2.00 -9.39
N ALA A 70 -21.87 -1.16 -10.42
CA ALA A 70 -21.66 0.27 -10.31
C ALA A 70 -22.68 0.89 -9.35
N GLN A 71 -23.94 0.45 -9.40
CA GLN A 71 -24.97 0.89 -8.47
C GLN A 71 -24.61 0.55 -7.01
N GLU A 72 -24.19 -0.68 -6.74
CA GLU A 72 -23.75 -1.11 -5.41
C GLU A 72 -22.56 -0.26 -4.92
N VAL A 73 -21.56 -0.05 -5.79
CA VAL A 73 -20.36 0.74 -5.48
C VAL A 73 -20.70 2.21 -5.21
N VAL A 74 -21.54 2.83 -6.03
CA VAL A 74 -21.93 4.23 -5.88
C VAL A 74 -22.76 4.42 -4.63
N ALA A 75 -23.74 3.55 -4.37
CA ALA A 75 -24.54 3.61 -3.15
C ALA A 75 -23.68 3.42 -1.89
N ALA A 76 -22.80 2.43 -1.88
CA ALA A 76 -21.87 2.19 -0.77
C ALA A 76 -20.92 3.38 -0.55
N THR A 77 -20.40 3.97 -1.62
CA THR A 77 -19.53 5.16 -1.56
C THR A 77 -20.29 6.36 -1.00
N ALA A 78 -21.50 6.61 -1.50
CA ALA A 78 -22.35 7.73 -1.08
C ALA A 78 -22.75 7.65 0.39
N ILE A 79 -23.16 6.45 0.84
CA ILE A 79 -23.47 6.17 2.25
C ILE A 79 -22.22 6.31 3.11
N GLY A 80 -21.08 5.78 2.65
CA GLY A 80 -19.83 5.81 3.39
C GLY A 80 -19.29 7.22 3.60
N ILE A 81 -19.25 8.05 2.55
CA ILE A 81 -18.83 9.45 2.66
C ILE A 81 -19.77 10.21 3.61
N ASN A 82 -21.09 10.06 3.47
CA ASN A 82 -22.04 10.71 4.39
C ASN A 82 -21.88 10.24 5.84
N THR A 83 -21.56 8.96 6.05
CA THR A 83 -21.33 8.40 7.39
C THR A 83 -20.10 9.02 8.03
N LEU A 84 -19.01 9.15 7.27
CA LEU A 84 -17.76 9.77 7.72
C LEU A 84 -17.93 11.27 8.02
N THR A 85 -18.49 12.03 7.08
CA THR A 85 -18.63 13.49 7.24
C THR A 85 -19.58 13.87 8.37
N ARG A 86 -20.57 13.01 8.67
CA ARG A 86 -21.52 13.19 9.79
C ARG A 86 -21.06 12.56 11.11
N GLY A 87 -19.86 11.98 11.18
CA GLY A 87 -19.32 11.40 12.41
C GLY A 87 -20.10 10.17 12.91
N ARG A 88 -20.71 9.39 12.01
CA ARG A 88 -21.54 8.22 12.35
C ARG A 88 -20.75 6.91 12.49
N GLY A 89 -19.42 6.98 12.58
CA GLY A 89 -18.54 5.82 12.68
C GLY A 89 -17.88 5.43 11.35
N ARG A 90 -17.21 4.27 11.36
CA ARG A 90 -16.49 3.73 10.20
C ARG A 90 -17.44 2.96 9.27
N PRO A 91 -17.52 3.30 7.97
CA PRO A 91 -18.36 2.56 7.02
C PRO A 91 -17.82 1.17 6.67
N LEU A 92 -18.72 0.25 6.26
CA LEU A 92 -18.46 -1.18 6.02
C LEU A 92 -17.39 -1.49 4.95
N TYR A 93 -17.08 -0.56 4.05
CA TYR A 93 -16.13 -0.77 2.95
C TYR A 93 -14.98 0.25 2.91
N PHE A 94 -14.76 0.98 4.01
CA PHE A 94 -13.78 2.06 4.05
C PHE A 94 -12.54 1.65 4.84
N SER A 95 -11.44 1.39 4.13
CA SER A 95 -10.09 1.24 4.69
C SER A 95 -9.52 2.60 5.12
N ASP A 96 -8.44 2.60 5.92
CA ASP A 96 -7.81 3.86 6.37
C ASP A 96 -7.32 4.69 5.19
N ALA A 97 -6.81 4.01 4.16
CA ALA A 97 -6.40 4.64 2.91
C ALA A 97 -7.57 5.37 2.21
N LEU A 98 -8.77 4.78 2.24
CA LEU A 98 -9.97 5.40 1.67
C LEU A 98 -10.46 6.58 2.52
N ILE A 99 -10.43 6.44 3.84
CA ILE A 99 -10.78 7.53 4.77
C ILE A 99 -9.84 8.72 4.55
N GLY A 100 -8.54 8.50 4.41
CA GLY A 100 -7.58 9.55 4.10
C GLY A 100 -7.82 10.25 2.76
N LYS A 101 -8.42 9.56 1.78
CA LYS A 101 -8.85 10.19 0.50
C LYS A 101 -10.08 11.06 0.69
N VAL A 102 -11.06 10.61 1.49
CA VAL A 102 -12.23 11.43 1.86
C VAL A 102 -11.77 12.69 2.59
N GLU A 103 -10.80 12.56 3.49
CA GLU A 103 -10.20 13.70 4.20
C GLU A 103 -9.59 14.71 3.23
N LYS A 104 -8.79 14.28 2.26
CA LYS A 104 -8.25 15.18 1.22
C LYS A 104 -9.35 15.88 0.41
N VAL A 105 -10.44 15.17 0.10
CA VAL A 105 -11.60 15.74 -0.61
C VAL A 105 -12.25 16.85 0.19
N VAL A 106 -12.39 16.68 1.51
CA VAL A 106 -12.96 17.68 2.43
C VAL A 106 -11.98 18.84 2.68
N ASP A 107 -10.71 18.54 2.87
CA ASP A 107 -9.64 19.51 3.13
C ASP A 107 -9.50 20.52 1.96
N ARG A 108 -9.61 20.06 0.70
CA ARG A 108 -9.63 20.97 -0.46
C ARG A 108 -10.85 21.89 -0.50
N VAL A 109 -11.98 21.48 0.09
CA VAL A 109 -13.15 22.35 0.25
C VAL A 109 -12.90 23.38 1.35
N GLU A 110 -12.22 23.02 2.43
CA GLU A 110 -11.83 24.00 3.45
C GLU A 110 -10.83 25.04 2.89
N ASN A 111 -9.87 24.60 2.06
CA ASN A 111 -8.72 25.40 1.66
C ASN A 111 -8.78 26.03 0.26
N GLY A 112 -9.90 25.93 -0.48
CA GLY A 112 -9.97 26.57 -1.80
C GLY A 112 -11.28 26.43 -2.56
N LEU A 113 -11.92 25.25 -2.53
CA LEU A 113 -13.21 25.06 -3.21
C LEU A 113 -14.37 25.67 -2.40
N ALA A 114 -15.32 26.33 -3.06
CA ALA A 114 -16.51 26.85 -2.36
C ALA A 114 -17.42 25.71 -1.88
N GLU A 115 -17.61 24.71 -2.75
CA GLU A 115 -18.44 23.53 -2.52
C GLU A 115 -17.97 22.40 -3.45
N THR A 116 -18.10 21.16 -3.00
CA THR A 116 -18.08 19.97 -3.85
C THR A 116 -19.42 19.25 -3.71
N ILE A 117 -20.12 19.09 -4.84
CA ILE A 117 -21.37 18.33 -4.93
C ILE A 117 -21.08 17.09 -5.77
N ILE A 118 -21.44 15.92 -5.24
CA ILE A 118 -21.41 14.66 -5.99
C ILE A 118 -22.87 14.23 -6.16
N ASP A 119 -23.37 14.43 -7.37
CA ASP A 119 -24.70 13.99 -7.77
C ASP A 119 -24.64 12.50 -8.16
N VAL A 120 -25.38 11.70 -7.41
CA VAL A 120 -25.51 10.25 -7.60
C VAL A 120 -26.98 9.86 -7.81
N SER A 121 -27.84 10.83 -8.16
CA SER A 121 -29.29 10.65 -8.31
C SER A 121 -29.67 9.65 -9.40
N ALA A 122 -28.77 9.35 -10.34
CA ALA A 122 -28.94 8.29 -11.33
C ALA A 122 -28.90 6.87 -10.73
N TYR A 123 -28.49 6.72 -9.47
CA TYR A 123 -28.35 5.43 -8.79
C TYR A 123 -29.30 5.32 -7.59
N ASP A 124 -30.19 4.33 -7.60
CA ASP A 124 -31.15 4.13 -6.52
C ASP A 124 -30.44 3.82 -5.18
N GLY A 125 -30.91 4.48 -4.12
CA GLY A 125 -30.41 4.28 -2.76
C GLY A 125 -29.13 5.03 -2.43
N ALA A 126 -28.55 5.79 -3.37
CA ALA A 126 -27.38 6.62 -3.13
C ALA A 126 -27.80 8.03 -2.63
N PRO A 127 -27.48 8.42 -1.38
CA PRO A 127 -27.76 9.77 -0.91
C PRO A 127 -26.83 10.79 -1.60
N PRO A 128 -27.29 12.01 -1.90
CA PRO A 128 -26.40 13.05 -2.43
C PRO A 128 -25.30 13.36 -1.42
N ILE A 129 -24.13 13.72 -1.93
CA ILE A 129 -23.02 14.22 -1.13
C ILE A 129 -22.84 15.70 -1.47
N SER A 130 -22.90 16.55 -0.46
CA SER A 130 -22.46 17.94 -0.55
C SER A 130 -21.51 18.22 0.61
N VAL A 131 -20.33 18.74 0.25
CA VAL A 131 -19.35 19.26 1.20
C VAL A 131 -19.20 20.73 0.89
N THR A 132 -19.62 21.57 1.83
CA THR A 132 -19.48 23.03 1.78
C THR A 132 -18.37 23.48 2.71
N ARG A 133 -17.83 24.69 2.50
CA ARG A 133 -16.90 25.34 3.43
C ARG A 133 -17.40 25.40 4.88
N SER A 134 -18.72 25.53 5.08
CA SER A 134 -19.29 25.56 6.44
C SER A 134 -19.32 24.19 7.11
N SER A 135 -19.44 23.11 6.34
CA SER A 135 -19.47 21.74 6.85
C SER A 135 -18.08 21.09 6.98
N ALA A 136 -17.10 21.56 6.20
CA ALA A 136 -15.77 20.94 6.10
C ALA A 136 -15.02 20.84 7.43
N PRO A 137 -14.95 21.88 8.30
CA PRO A 137 -14.21 21.79 9.57
C PRO A 137 -14.79 20.71 10.52
N SER A 138 -16.12 20.58 10.55
CA SER A 138 -16.78 19.55 11.35
C SER A 138 -16.51 18.15 10.79
N ALA A 139 -16.56 18.00 9.46
CA ALA A 139 -16.24 16.75 8.80
C ALA A 139 -14.78 16.32 9.02
N LEU A 140 -13.82 17.25 8.97
CA LEU A 140 -12.41 16.96 9.26
C LEU A 140 -12.20 16.56 10.72
N THR A 141 -12.90 17.21 11.65
CA THR A 141 -12.88 16.81 13.07
C THR A 141 -13.36 15.38 13.25
N HIS A 142 -14.45 14.98 12.59
CA HIS A 142 -14.92 13.60 12.61
C HIS A 142 -13.92 12.63 11.97
N LEU A 143 -13.34 13.00 10.83
CA LEU A 143 -12.36 12.17 10.12
C LEU A 143 -11.08 11.95 10.92
N SER A 144 -10.66 12.95 11.71
CA SER A 144 -9.48 12.85 12.58
C SER A 144 -9.57 11.70 13.59
N GLN A 145 -10.78 11.29 13.98
CA GLN A 145 -11.01 10.19 14.92
C GLN A 145 -10.68 8.81 14.33
N PHE A 146 -10.65 8.71 13.01
CA PHE A 146 -10.29 7.50 12.28
C PHE A 146 -8.84 7.50 11.81
N ARG A 147 -8.06 8.55 12.12
CA ARG A 147 -6.62 8.49 11.96
C ARG A 147 -6.13 7.39 12.90
N SER A 148 -5.74 6.25 12.32
CA SER A 148 -4.82 5.34 12.99
C SER A 148 -3.68 6.20 13.55
N PRO A 149 -3.25 5.98 14.80
CA PRO A 149 -2.19 6.79 15.40
C PRO A 149 -1.05 6.90 14.40
N GLU A 150 -0.51 8.11 14.22
CA GLU A 150 0.58 8.33 13.27
C GLU A 150 1.59 7.20 13.46
N PRO A 151 1.87 6.42 12.40
CA PRO A 151 2.74 5.29 12.55
C PRO A 151 4.07 5.81 13.08
N ILE A 152 4.40 5.39 14.31
CA ILE A 152 5.60 5.86 14.97
C ILE A 152 6.76 5.26 14.21
N SER A 153 7.40 6.07 13.36
CA SER A 153 8.64 5.66 12.72
C SER A 153 9.63 5.34 13.82
N TYR A 154 10.15 4.13 13.83
CA TYR A 154 11.15 3.70 14.78
C TYR A 154 12.31 3.05 14.03
N ARG A 155 13.41 2.89 14.75
CA ARG A 155 14.62 2.28 14.22
C ARG A 155 15.06 1.18 15.16
N GLU A 156 15.52 0.08 14.60
CA GLU A 156 16.09 -1.03 15.34
C GLU A 156 17.36 -1.54 14.67
N LEU A 157 18.27 -2.06 15.49
CA LEU A 157 19.40 -2.82 15.00
C LEU A 157 18.94 -4.24 14.76
N GLY A 158 19.14 -4.74 13.54
CA GLY A 158 18.66 -6.06 13.18
C GLY A 158 19.24 -6.55 11.87
N SER A 159 18.58 -7.55 11.31
CA SER A 159 18.93 -8.11 10.01
C SER A 159 17.70 -8.44 9.20
N ILE A 160 17.76 -8.25 7.89
CA ILE A 160 16.70 -8.65 6.96
C ILE A 160 17.26 -9.62 5.92
N GLU A 161 16.50 -10.67 5.64
CA GLU A 161 16.85 -11.65 4.62
C GLU A 161 16.00 -11.43 3.35
N GLY A 162 16.64 -11.51 2.19
CA GLY A 162 15.93 -11.41 0.92
C GLY A 162 16.81 -11.64 -0.29
N PHE A 163 16.30 -11.24 -1.44
CA PHE A 163 16.96 -11.42 -2.73
C PHE A 163 17.30 -10.06 -3.33
N ILE A 164 18.52 -9.88 -3.82
CA ILE A 164 18.89 -8.65 -4.51
C ILE A 164 18.14 -8.59 -5.84
N THR A 165 17.48 -7.46 -6.10
CA THR A 165 16.72 -7.24 -7.34
C THR A 165 17.34 -6.14 -8.20
N LYS A 166 18.07 -5.22 -7.58
CA LYS A 166 18.67 -4.07 -8.25
C LYS A 166 19.86 -3.54 -7.48
N VAL A 167 20.87 -3.06 -8.18
CA VAL A 167 22.03 -2.35 -7.62
C VAL A 167 22.11 -0.97 -8.25
N GLU A 168 22.29 0.06 -7.42
CA GLU A 168 22.36 1.46 -7.85
C GLU A 168 23.37 2.25 -7.01
N LEU A 169 23.59 3.50 -7.41
CA LEU A 169 24.24 4.51 -6.58
C LEU A 169 23.20 5.54 -6.15
N ASP A 170 23.33 6.04 -4.92
CA ASP A 170 22.50 7.15 -4.47
C ASP A 170 23.00 8.51 -5.02
N GLY A 171 22.28 9.59 -4.73
CA GLY A 171 22.68 10.95 -5.14
C GLY A 171 24.03 11.41 -4.56
N TYR A 172 24.58 10.69 -3.60
CA TYR A 172 25.89 10.92 -2.97
C TYR A 172 26.93 9.85 -3.37
N HIS A 173 26.66 9.08 -4.42
CA HIS A 173 27.54 8.01 -4.94
C HIS A 173 27.78 6.86 -3.94
N ARG A 174 26.89 6.66 -2.98
CA ARG A 174 26.95 5.49 -2.08
C ARG A 174 26.26 4.30 -2.75
N PRO A 175 26.83 3.08 -2.64
CA PRO A 175 26.17 1.86 -3.12
C PRO A 175 24.81 1.64 -2.44
N ILE A 176 23.80 1.35 -3.25
CA ILE A 176 22.47 0.91 -2.83
C ILE A 176 22.19 -0.45 -3.44
N VAL A 177 21.59 -1.34 -2.67
CA VAL A 177 20.91 -2.52 -3.19
C VAL A 177 19.43 -2.52 -2.83
N TRP A 178 18.58 -2.91 -3.76
CA TRP A 178 17.17 -3.15 -3.52
C TRP A 178 16.96 -4.62 -3.23
N LEU A 179 16.53 -4.90 -2.01
CA LEU A 179 16.26 -6.23 -1.51
C LEU A 179 14.76 -6.52 -1.65
N ARG A 180 14.37 -7.65 -2.20
CA ARG A 180 13.02 -8.20 -2.04
C ARG A 180 13.01 -9.10 -0.82
N HIS A 181 12.34 -8.66 0.24
CA HIS A 181 12.23 -9.39 1.50
C HIS A 181 11.60 -10.76 1.28
N ARG A 182 12.15 -11.78 1.94
CA ARG A 182 11.80 -13.18 1.66
C ARG A 182 10.38 -13.55 2.08
N LEU A 183 9.89 -13.02 3.20
CA LEU A 183 8.64 -13.47 3.81
C LEU A 183 7.40 -12.86 3.17
N ASP A 184 7.44 -11.57 2.85
CA ASP A 184 6.29 -10.80 2.37
C ASP A 184 6.50 -10.22 0.95
N GLY A 185 7.68 -10.38 0.36
CA GLY A 185 8.01 -9.83 -0.95
C GLY A 185 8.20 -8.31 -0.98
N GLN A 186 8.24 -7.64 0.18
CA GLN A 186 8.42 -6.19 0.24
C GLN A 186 9.76 -5.77 -0.38
N ALA A 187 9.74 -4.75 -1.24
CA ALA A 187 10.97 -4.13 -1.75
C ALA A 187 11.54 -3.14 -0.72
N VAL A 188 12.76 -3.40 -0.28
CA VAL A 188 13.47 -2.64 0.76
C VAL A 188 14.75 -2.03 0.20
N LYS A 189 14.92 -0.72 0.41
CA LYS A 189 16.12 0.01 0.00
C LYS A 189 17.22 -0.16 1.05
N CYS A 190 18.36 -0.73 0.67
CA CYS A 190 19.50 -0.94 1.54
C CYS A 190 20.66 -0.04 1.11
N VAL A 191 21.10 0.87 1.98
CA VAL A 191 22.14 1.87 1.68
C VAL A 191 23.42 1.49 2.41
N SER A 192 24.54 1.38 1.69
CA SER A 192 25.84 1.05 2.29
C SER A 192 26.30 2.15 3.25
N LYS A 193 26.68 1.74 4.46
CA LYS A 193 27.43 2.56 5.41
C LYS A 193 28.83 1.99 5.56
N GLU A 194 29.85 2.83 5.46
CA GLU A 194 31.26 2.47 5.72
C GLU A 194 31.72 1.15 5.07
N ARG A 195 31.23 0.83 3.86
CA ARG A 195 31.53 -0.41 3.09
C ARG A 195 30.72 -1.66 3.45
N GLY A 196 29.58 -1.54 4.12
CA GLY A 196 28.73 -2.68 4.49
C GLY A 196 28.20 -3.53 3.31
N LEU A 197 28.28 -3.03 2.08
CA LEU A 197 27.91 -3.77 0.86
C LEU A 197 29.11 -4.31 0.05
N ASP A 198 30.36 -4.13 0.51
CA ASP A 198 31.56 -4.51 -0.26
C ASP A 198 31.58 -6.00 -0.62
N ARG A 199 31.04 -6.87 0.25
CA ARG A 199 30.95 -8.32 0.00
C ARG A 199 30.16 -8.66 -1.26
N ILE A 200 29.16 -7.87 -1.62
CA ILE A 200 28.38 -8.05 -2.85
C ILE A 200 29.22 -7.71 -4.08
N GLY A 201 30.14 -6.76 -3.96
CA GLY A 201 31.03 -6.34 -5.05
C GLY A 201 31.99 -7.42 -5.55
N HIS A 202 32.11 -8.54 -4.84
CA HIS A 202 32.91 -9.70 -5.25
C HIS A 202 32.17 -10.68 -6.17
N PHE A 203 30.84 -10.53 -6.34
CA PHE A 203 30.02 -11.40 -7.18
C PHE A 203 29.87 -10.84 -8.59
N GLU A 204 29.66 -11.73 -9.57
CA GLU A 204 29.40 -11.27 -10.93
C GLU A 204 28.04 -10.59 -11.03
N VAL A 205 27.94 -9.56 -11.87
CA VAL A 205 26.68 -8.82 -12.08
C VAL A 205 25.54 -9.75 -12.48
N ALA A 206 25.84 -10.80 -13.25
CA ALA A 206 24.85 -11.79 -13.66
C ALA A 206 24.27 -12.58 -12.47
N GLU A 207 25.08 -12.91 -11.47
CA GLU A 207 24.64 -13.63 -10.26
C GLU A 207 23.77 -12.73 -9.39
N VAL A 208 24.18 -11.47 -9.21
CA VAL A 208 23.40 -10.48 -8.47
C VAL A 208 22.03 -10.28 -9.11
N LEU A 209 21.97 -10.18 -10.44
CA LEU A 209 20.72 -9.99 -11.19
C LEU A 209 19.83 -11.24 -11.24
N LYS A 210 20.38 -12.44 -11.07
CA LYS A 210 19.60 -13.69 -10.95
C LYS A 210 18.85 -13.78 -9.61
N GLY A 211 19.15 -12.90 -8.67
CA GLY A 211 18.53 -12.87 -7.35
C GLY A 211 19.41 -13.49 -6.28
N LEU A 212 20.60 -12.91 -6.07
CA LEU A 212 21.50 -13.35 -5.00
C LEU A 212 20.80 -13.24 -3.64
N ARG A 213 20.74 -14.34 -2.90
CA ARG A 213 20.13 -14.41 -1.57
C ARG A 213 21.10 -13.88 -0.53
N VAL A 214 20.68 -12.86 0.22
CA VAL A 214 21.53 -12.19 1.21
C VAL A 214 20.76 -11.90 2.49
N GLN A 215 21.49 -11.86 3.60
CA GLN A 215 21.06 -11.28 4.87
C GLN A 215 21.85 -10.00 5.10
N VAL A 216 21.13 -8.89 5.22
CA VAL A 216 21.67 -7.55 5.41
C VAL A 216 21.57 -7.18 6.88
N PHE A 217 22.66 -6.77 7.51
CA PHE A 217 22.71 -6.35 8.91
C PHE A 217 22.86 -4.84 9.00
N GLY A 218 22.16 -4.22 9.95
CA GLY A 218 22.36 -2.82 10.29
C GLY A 218 21.14 -2.16 10.91
N LEU A 219 21.00 -0.86 10.70
CA LEU A 219 19.93 -0.05 11.27
C LEU A 219 18.72 -0.05 10.34
N ILE A 220 17.68 -0.79 10.72
CA ILE A 220 16.41 -0.88 9.99
C ILE A 220 15.54 0.29 10.40
N SER A 221 15.09 1.06 9.42
CA SER A 221 14.13 2.14 9.62
C SER A 221 12.75 1.69 9.18
N TYR A 222 11.77 1.80 10.07
CA TYR A 222 10.38 1.43 9.82
C TYR A 222 9.54 2.68 9.53
N LYS A 223 8.64 2.59 8.53
CA LYS A 223 7.61 3.62 8.32
C LYS A 223 6.48 3.46 9.33
N ASP A 224 6.13 2.22 9.62
CA ASP A 224 5.11 1.76 10.56
C ASP A 224 5.51 0.35 11.07
N LEU A 225 4.72 -0.26 11.96
CA LEU A 225 5.02 -1.58 12.55
C LEU A 225 5.17 -2.71 11.52
N GLU A 226 4.68 -2.54 10.30
CA GLU A 226 4.62 -3.60 9.29
C GLU A 226 5.49 -3.29 8.06
N LYS A 227 5.93 -2.04 7.87
CA LYS A 227 6.63 -1.62 6.65
C LYS A 227 8.02 -1.09 6.92
N ILE A 228 9.00 -1.81 6.38
CA ILE A 228 10.39 -1.36 6.37
C ILE A 228 10.53 -0.22 5.35
N ALA A 229 11.06 0.92 5.79
CA ALA A 229 11.39 2.06 4.94
C ALA A 229 12.71 1.86 4.21
N SER A 230 13.75 1.51 4.97
CA SER A 230 15.12 1.33 4.48
C SER A 230 16.00 0.67 5.52
N VAL A 231 17.17 0.19 5.09
CA VAL A 231 18.23 -0.28 5.98
C VAL A 231 19.52 0.49 5.70
N GLU A 232 20.14 1.02 6.74
CA GLU A 232 21.55 1.44 6.69
C GLU A 232 22.42 0.23 6.99
N VAL A 233 23.18 -0.22 5.99
CA VAL A 233 23.86 -1.52 6.01
C VAL A 233 25.25 -1.39 6.60
N ASP A 234 25.49 -2.10 7.71
CA ASP A 234 26.80 -2.22 8.34
C ASP A 234 27.54 -3.49 7.85
N ASP A 235 26.84 -4.60 7.58
CA ASP A 235 27.44 -5.83 7.02
C ASP A 235 26.42 -6.62 6.16
N VAL A 236 26.92 -7.52 5.31
CA VAL A 236 26.14 -8.46 4.51
C VAL A 236 26.65 -9.88 4.66
N HIS A 237 25.74 -10.82 4.82
CA HIS A 237 25.99 -12.24 4.64
C HIS A 237 25.35 -12.71 3.33
N VAL A 238 26.14 -13.37 2.48
CA VAL A 238 25.66 -13.96 1.23
C VAL A 238 25.47 -15.45 1.47
N PHE A 239 24.28 -15.96 1.16
CA PHE A 239 24.01 -17.40 1.25
C PHE A 239 24.55 -18.11 0.01
N ALA A 240 24.97 -19.35 0.22
CA ALA A 240 25.27 -20.28 -0.86
C ALA A 240 24.05 -20.49 -1.76
N GLU A 241 24.27 -20.86 -3.01
CA GLU A 241 23.17 -21.25 -3.90
C GLU A 241 22.45 -22.48 -3.33
N ASP A 242 21.14 -22.61 -3.58
CA ASP A 242 20.38 -23.78 -3.13
C ASP A 242 20.94 -25.09 -3.72
N SER A 243 21.65 -25.03 -4.84
CA SER A 243 22.38 -26.13 -5.48
C SER A 243 23.59 -26.63 -4.69
N GLU A 244 24.12 -25.80 -3.78
CA GLU A 244 25.25 -26.11 -2.90
C GLU A 244 24.79 -26.56 -1.50
N LEU A 245 23.48 -26.52 -1.22
CA LEU A 245 22.94 -27.07 0.01
C LEU A 245 23.05 -28.61 -0.02
N PRO A 246 23.31 -29.26 1.13
CA PRO A 246 23.37 -30.71 1.20
C PRO A 246 22.06 -31.33 0.71
N ASP A 247 22.16 -32.29 -0.21
CA ASP A 247 21.01 -33.09 -0.65
C ASP A 247 20.75 -34.21 0.38
N ILE A 248 19.59 -34.86 0.27
CA ILE A 248 19.23 -36.02 1.09
C ILE A 248 20.25 -37.16 0.97
N SER A 249 21.00 -37.22 -0.14
CA SER A 249 22.10 -38.15 -0.34
C SER A 249 23.34 -37.85 0.49
N ASP A 250 23.49 -36.62 0.99
CA ASP A 250 24.62 -36.20 1.82
C ASP A 250 24.39 -36.50 3.32
N ILE A 251 23.23 -37.07 3.65
CA ILE A 251 22.93 -37.54 5.00
C ILE A 251 23.80 -38.78 5.31
N ILE A 252 24.79 -38.58 6.17
CA ILE A 252 25.75 -39.62 6.61
C ILE A 252 25.05 -40.85 7.20
N ASP A 253 23.94 -40.64 7.92
CA ASP A 253 23.13 -41.71 8.48
C ASP A 253 21.65 -41.51 8.14
N PRO A 254 21.15 -42.14 7.06
CA PRO A 254 19.73 -42.12 6.69
C PRO A 254 18.83 -42.75 7.77
N GLN A 255 19.41 -43.54 8.68
CA GLN A 255 18.74 -44.13 9.83
C GLN A 255 19.15 -43.44 11.13
N LEU A 256 19.48 -42.14 11.11
CA LEU A 256 19.81 -41.36 12.31
C LEU A 256 18.84 -41.58 13.48
N THR A 257 17.55 -41.79 13.17
CA THR A 257 16.51 -42.03 14.17
C THR A 257 16.30 -43.50 14.52
N GLY A 258 17.02 -44.44 13.92
CA GLY A 258 16.88 -45.88 14.12
C GLY A 258 15.49 -46.43 13.73
N GLY A 259 14.78 -45.76 12.83
CA GLY A 259 13.39 -46.08 12.48
C GLY A 259 12.35 -45.55 13.47
N ILE A 260 12.77 -44.72 14.42
CA ILE A 260 11.88 -44.02 15.36
C ILE A 260 11.44 -42.71 14.69
N GLU A 261 10.21 -42.27 14.95
CA GLU A 261 9.70 -41.00 14.47
C GLU A 261 10.57 -39.82 14.97
N ALA A 262 10.92 -38.89 14.09
CA ALA A 262 11.84 -37.78 14.37
C ALA A 262 11.44 -36.94 15.61
N VAL A 263 10.13 -36.74 15.81
CA VAL A 263 9.60 -36.02 16.98
C VAL A 263 9.91 -36.75 18.28
N LYS A 264 9.83 -38.08 18.28
CA LYS A 264 10.09 -38.92 19.46
C LYS A 264 11.59 -39.00 19.76
N PHE A 265 12.42 -39.08 18.72
CA PHE A 265 13.88 -39.02 18.83
C PHE A 265 14.36 -37.68 19.45
N LEU A 266 13.84 -36.55 18.98
CA LEU A 266 14.17 -35.22 19.52
C LEU A 266 13.71 -35.03 20.97
N ARG A 267 12.60 -35.67 21.37
CA ARG A 267 12.16 -35.66 22.77
C ARG A 267 13.10 -36.45 23.68
N GLN A 268 13.50 -37.67 23.27
CA GLN A 268 14.47 -38.47 24.04
C GLN A 268 15.80 -37.74 24.22
N LEU A 269 16.33 -37.14 23.16
CA LEU A 269 17.56 -36.33 23.21
C LEU A 269 17.49 -35.15 24.18
N ARG A 270 16.29 -34.60 24.41
CA ARG A 270 16.04 -33.49 25.33
C ARG A 270 15.84 -33.96 26.79
N GLU A 271 15.43 -35.21 26.97
CA GLU A 271 15.22 -35.82 28.29
C GLU A 271 16.49 -36.52 28.82
N ASP A 272 17.36 -37.00 27.93
CA ASP A 272 18.61 -37.68 28.25
C ASP A 272 19.85 -36.74 28.31
N GLY A 273 19.68 -35.43 28.06
CA GLY A 273 20.73 -34.41 28.13
C GLY A 273 20.52 -33.40 29.25
#